data_AF-A0AA86I7V4-F1
#
_entry.id   AF-A0AA86I7V4-F1
#
_cell.length_a   1.000
_cell.length_b   1.000
_cell.length_c   1.000
_cell.angle_alpha   90.00
_cell.angle_beta   90.00
_cell.angle_gamma   90.00
#
_symmetry.space_group_name_H-M   'P 1'
#
loop_
_entity.id
_entity.type
_entity.pdbx_description
1 polymer ?
#
loop_
_entity_poly.entity_id
_entity_poly.type
_entity_poly.pdbx_seq_one_letter_code
_entity_poly.pdbx_strand_id
1 'polypeptide(L)'
;MSSLPVNKIVERVTEKIYELEPSLLEKFGERGKERCHEDNHYHMKYLETTYKLDNLQIFTDYALWLNNLLTSRGMKTQHIIDNFNFIQEALFELDNYGDTQVQAYVTYLEEANHILKQQQL
;
A
#
# COMPACT_ATOMS: atom_id res chain seq x y z
N MET A 1 11.02 -15.97 -13.45
CA MET A 1 10.38 -15.06 -12.49
C MET A 1 8.90 -15.15 -12.73
N SER A 2 8.14 -15.66 -11.76
CA SER A 2 6.68 -15.62 -11.85
C SER A 2 6.26 -14.16 -11.75
N SER A 3 5.34 -13.72 -12.60
CA SER A 3 4.71 -12.42 -12.40
C SER A 3 3.96 -12.44 -11.07
N LEU A 4 4.18 -11.44 -10.21
CA LEU A 4 3.39 -11.25 -9.00
C LEU A 4 1.89 -11.24 -9.35
N PRO A 5 1.02 -11.88 -8.55
CA PRO A 5 -0.42 -11.89 -8.79
C PRO A 5 -1.06 -10.58 -8.30
N VAL A 6 -0.69 -9.45 -8.93
CA VAL A 6 -1.05 -8.09 -8.51
C VAL A 6 -2.55 -7.93 -8.23
N ASN A 7 -3.42 -8.43 -9.11
CA ASN A 7 -4.88 -8.31 -8.90
C ASN A 7 -5.34 -9.02 -7.61
N LYS A 8 -4.80 -10.21 -7.32
CA LYS A 8 -5.15 -10.95 -6.10
C LYS A 8 -4.65 -10.23 -4.84
N ILE A 9 -3.47 -9.63 -4.91
CA ILE A 9 -2.93 -8.80 -3.81
C ILE A 9 -3.85 -7.61 -3.57
N VAL A 10 -4.22 -6.89 -4.62
CA VAL A 10 -5.10 -5.71 -4.54
C VAL A 10 -6.48 -6.08 -3.99
N GLU A 11 -7.09 -7.16 -4.48
CA GLU A 11 -8.37 -7.68 -3.98
C GLU A 11 -8.25 -8.02 -2.48
N ARG A 12 -7.25 -8.81 -2.11
CA ARG A 12 -7.01 -9.24 -0.72
C ARG A 12 -6.83 -8.07 0.25
N VAL A 13 -6.05 -7.08 -0.14
CA VAL A 13 -5.79 -5.88 0.68
C VAL A 13 -7.05 -5.04 0.81
N THR A 14 -7.78 -4.82 -0.29
CA THR A 14 -9.02 -4.03 -0.28
C THR A 14 -10.08 -4.69 0.60
N GLU A 15 -10.28 -6.00 0.48
CA GLU A 15 -11.22 -6.73 1.32
C GLU A 15 -10.85 -6.62 2.79
N LYS A 16 -9.58 -6.87 3.12
CA LYS A 16 -9.09 -6.81 4.51
C LYS A 16 -9.27 -5.44 5.16
N ILE A 17 -9.05 -4.35 4.43
CA ILE A 17 -9.29 -2.98 4.94
C ILE A 17 -10.76 -2.81 5.36
N TYR A 18 -11.69 -3.23 4.52
CA TYR A 18 -13.12 -3.05 4.77
C TYR A 18 -13.70 -4.08 5.75
N GLU A 19 -13.06 -5.24 5.92
CA GLU A 19 -13.36 -6.19 6.99
C GLU A 19 -12.94 -5.63 8.36
N LEU A 20 -11.77 -5.00 8.45
CA LEU A 20 -11.21 -4.48 9.71
C LEU A 20 -11.77 -3.10 10.08
N GLU A 21 -12.14 -2.27 9.11
CA GLU A 21 -12.71 -0.94 9.34
C GLU A 21 -14.02 -0.72 8.55
N PRO A 22 -15.13 -1.37 8.94
CA PRO A 22 -16.43 -1.23 8.26
C PRO A 22 -16.96 0.21 8.21
N SER A 23 -16.54 1.07 9.17
CA SER A 23 -16.89 2.48 9.20
C SER A 23 -16.37 3.27 7.98
N LEU A 24 -15.34 2.78 7.27
CA LEU A 24 -14.91 3.37 6.00
C LEU A 24 -15.99 3.23 4.93
N LEU A 25 -16.73 2.12 4.92
CA LEU A 25 -17.85 1.93 4.01
C LEU A 25 -19.00 2.88 4.34
N GLU A 26 -19.32 3.04 5.62
CA GLU A 26 -20.35 3.98 6.06
C GLU A 26 -19.99 5.43 5.67
N LYS A 27 -18.71 5.79 5.76
CA LYS A 27 -18.22 7.15 5.51
C LYS A 27 -18.04 7.47 4.02
N PHE A 28 -17.51 6.55 3.23
CA PHE A 28 -17.12 6.81 1.83
C PHE A 28 -17.94 6.02 0.79
N GLY A 29 -18.78 5.08 1.23
CA GLY A 29 -19.61 4.25 0.37
C GLY A 29 -18.83 3.31 -0.55
N GLU A 30 -19.55 2.59 -1.41
CA GLU A 30 -18.96 1.67 -2.39
C GLU A 30 -17.93 2.36 -3.30
N ARG A 31 -18.17 3.63 -3.65
CA ARG A 31 -17.21 4.41 -4.43
C ARG A 31 -15.89 4.61 -3.69
N GLY A 32 -15.90 4.73 -2.37
CA GLY A 32 -14.69 4.73 -1.55
C GLY A 32 -13.92 3.42 -1.65
N LYS A 33 -14.63 2.29 -1.70
CA LYS A 33 -14.05 0.95 -1.85
C LYS A 33 -13.44 0.75 -3.22
N GLU A 34 -14.12 1.18 -4.28
CA GLU A 34 -13.58 1.21 -5.65
C GLU A 34 -12.29 2.04 -5.74
N ARG A 35 -12.28 3.23 -5.12
CA ARG A 35 -11.07 4.08 -5.07
C ARG A 35 -9.94 3.45 -4.28
N CYS A 36 -10.24 2.80 -3.16
CA CYS A 36 -9.24 2.05 -2.39
C CYS A 36 -8.61 0.92 -3.22
N HIS A 37 -9.43 0.22 -4.01
CA HIS A 37 -8.95 -0.81 -4.94
C HIS A 37 -8.04 -0.20 -6.03
N GLU A 38 -8.42 0.94 -6.61
CA GLU A 38 -7.57 1.68 -7.56
C GLU A 38 -6.25 2.14 -6.93
N ASP A 39 -6.28 2.70 -5.72
CA ASP A 39 -5.10 3.14 -4.98
C ASP A 39 -4.13 1.99 -4.73
N ASN A 40 -4.64 0.81 -4.38
CA ASN A 40 -3.84 -0.41 -4.21
C ASN A 40 -3.13 -0.83 -5.51
N HIS A 41 -3.74 -0.67 -6.69
CA HIS A 41 -3.04 -0.86 -7.95
C HIS A 41 -1.91 0.17 -8.15
N TYR A 42 -2.14 1.42 -7.78
CA TYR A 42 -1.09 2.44 -7.85
C TYR A 42 0.07 2.12 -6.90
N HIS A 43 -0.20 1.65 -5.68
CA HIS A 43 0.83 1.20 -4.74
C HIS A 43 1.74 0.15 -5.39
N MET A 44 1.14 -0.89 -5.99
CA MET A 44 1.88 -1.95 -6.69
C MET A 44 2.71 -1.43 -7.88
N LYS A 45 2.18 -0.47 -8.64
CA LYS A 45 2.91 0.16 -9.76
C LYS A 45 4.11 0.97 -9.28
N TYR A 46 3.98 1.69 -8.16
CA TYR A 46 5.08 2.45 -7.59
C TYR A 46 6.16 1.51 -7.02
N LEU A 47 5.78 0.41 -6.36
CA LEU A 47 6.75 -0.62 -5.94
C LEU A 47 7.54 -1.18 -7.13
N GLU A 48 6.85 -1.52 -8.23
CA GLU A 48 7.49 -2.00 -9.45
C GLU A 48 8.42 -0.96 -10.07
N THR A 49 8.01 0.30 -10.10
CA THR A 49 8.82 1.40 -10.65
C THR A 49 10.08 1.61 -9.81
N THR A 50 9.95 1.65 -8.49
CA THR A 50 11.05 1.76 -7.52
C THR A 50 12.06 0.63 -7.70
N TYR A 51 11.59 -0.60 -7.87
CA TYR A 51 12.44 -1.77 -8.10
C TYR A 51 13.17 -1.72 -9.44
N LYS A 52 12.45 -1.42 -10.54
CA LYS A 52 13.05 -1.34 -11.88
C LYS A 52 14.11 -0.25 -12.02
N LEU A 53 13.94 0.84 -11.26
CA LEU A 53 14.85 1.99 -11.28
C LEU A 53 15.89 1.98 -10.15
N ASP A 54 15.85 0.95 -9.28
CA ASP A 54 16.72 0.81 -8.10
C ASP A 54 16.82 2.10 -7.28
N ASN A 55 15.68 2.74 -7.03
CA ASN A 55 15.62 4.04 -6.37
C ASN A 55 14.48 4.11 -5.35
N LEU A 56 14.82 3.77 -4.11
CA LEU A 56 13.92 3.80 -2.94
C LEU A 56 13.16 5.14 -2.79
N GLN A 57 13.80 6.26 -3.16
CA GLN A 57 13.21 7.60 -3.01
C GLN A 57 11.88 7.73 -3.77
N ILE A 58 11.71 6.98 -4.87
CA ILE A 58 10.47 6.99 -5.66
C ILE A 58 9.27 6.56 -4.81
N PHE A 59 9.43 5.52 -3.98
CA PHE A 59 8.34 5.03 -3.15
C PHE A 59 8.11 5.91 -1.92
N THR A 60 9.18 6.44 -1.31
CA THR A 60 9.06 7.30 -0.13
C THR A 60 8.45 8.66 -0.49
N ASP A 61 8.84 9.28 -1.60
CA ASP A 61 8.22 10.51 -2.11
C ASP A 61 6.74 10.28 -2.46
N TYR A 62 6.44 9.13 -3.07
CA TYR A 62 5.07 8.71 -3.35
C TYR A 62 4.23 8.61 -2.08
N ALA A 63 4.74 7.94 -1.05
CA ALA A 63 4.05 7.77 0.23
C ALA A 63 3.77 9.11 0.91
N LEU A 64 4.75 10.03 0.91
CA LEU A 64 4.59 11.37 1.47
C LEU A 64 3.53 12.18 0.73
N TRP A 65 3.58 12.17 -0.60
CA TRP A 65 2.58 12.85 -1.43
C TRP A 65 1.18 12.28 -1.20
N LEU A 66 1.04 10.95 -1.21
CA LEU A 66 -0.22 10.26 -0.99
C LEU A 66 -0.80 10.57 0.38
N ASN A 67 0.03 10.55 1.43
CA ASN A 67 -0.38 10.88 2.78
C ASN A 67 -0.96 12.30 2.86
N ASN A 68 -0.27 13.30 2.29
CA ASN A 68 -0.78 14.67 2.24
C ASN A 68 -2.11 14.76 1.48
N LEU A 69 -2.21 14.05 0.35
CA LEU A 69 -3.41 14.02 -0.46
C LEU A 69 -4.62 13.41 0.29
N LEU A 70 -4.45 12.26 0.92
CA LEU A 70 -5.55 11.54 1.58
C LEU A 70 -5.92 12.17 2.92
N THR A 71 -4.95 12.68 3.69
CA THR A 71 -5.24 13.39 4.94
C THR A 71 -6.00 14.68 4.71
N SER A 72 -5.73 15.40 3.61
CA SER A 72 -6.55 16.55 3.19
C SER A 72 -8.02 16.20 2.89
N ARG A 73 -8.33 14.91 2.66
CA ARG A 73 -9.67 14.37 2.39
C ARG A 73 -10.30 13.66 3.61
N GLY A 74 -9.71 13.83 4.79
CA GLY A 74 -10.25 13.29 6.03
C GLY A 74 -9.90 11.83 6.32
N MET A 75 -8.86 11.30 5.65
CA MET A 75 -8.19 10.07 6.09
C MET A 75 -7.14 10.38 7.16
N LYS A 76 -6.70 9.35 7.88
CA LYS A 76 -5.58 9.44 8.82
C LYS A 76 -4.35 8.82 8.18
N THR A 77 -3.16 9.31 8.50
CA THR A 77 -1.89 8.67 8.10
C THR A 77 -1.85 7.19 8.47
N GLN A 78 -2.49 6.81 9.59
CA GLN A 78 -2.63 5.43 10.01
C GLN A 78 -3.31 4.55 8.94
N HIS A 79 -4.32 5.05 8.22
CA HIS A 79 -4.97 4.26 7.16
C HIS A 79 -4.00 3.93 6.01
N ILE A 80 -3.06 4.82 5.69
CA ILE A 80 -2.03 4.58 4.68
C ILE A 80 -1.03 3.54 5.19
N ILE A 81 -0.58 3.70 6.45
CA ILE A 81 0.35 2.76 7.08
C ILE A 81 -0.25 1.35 7.14
N ASP A 82 -1.52 1.23 7.54
CA ASP A 82 -2.23 -0.05 7.63
C ASP A 82 -2.37 -0.69 6.25
N ASN A 83 -2.72 0.09 5.22
CA ASN A 83 -2.76 -0.39 3.85
C ASN A 83 -1.39 -0.97 3.41
N PHE A 84 -0.30 -0.23 3.64
CA PHE A 84 1.05 -0.70 3.31
C PHE A 84 1.43 -1.96 4.08
N ASN A 85 1.04 -2.09 5.36
CA ASN A 85 1.24 -3.33 6.12
C ASN A 85 0.44 -4.50 5.51
N PHE A 86 -0.82 -4.26 5.11
CA PHE A 86 -1.63 -5.30 4.48
C PHE A 86 -1.08 -5.73 3.11
N ILE A 87 -0.45 -4.83 2.35
CA ILE A 87 0.30 -5.20 1.14
C ILE A 87 1.46 -6.13 1.49
N GLN A 88 2.25 -5.84 2.53
CA GLN A 88 3.33 -6.73 2.97
C GLN A 88 2.80 -8.12 3.33
N GLU A 89 1.73 -8.19 4.12
CA GLU A 89 1.09 -9.45 4.49
C GLU A 89 0.60 -10.22 3.25
N ALA A 90 -0.05 -9.56 2.30
CA ALA A 90 -0.53 -10.18 1.07
C ALA A 90 0.62 -10.68 0.17
N LEU A 91 1.74 -9.95 0.11
CA LEU A 91 2.95 -10.39 -0.59
C LEU A 91 3.53 -11.68 0.01
N PHE A 92 3.48 -11.83 1.33
CA PHE A 92 3.94 -13.04 2.02
C PHE A 92 2.96 -14.22 1.91
N GLU A 93 1.65 -13.95 1.87
CA GLU A 93 0.62 -14.99 1.72
C GLU A 93 0.57 -15.57 0.30
N LEU A 94 0.77 -14.72 -0.72
CA LEU A 94 0.45 -15.03 -2.11
C LEU A 94 1.69 -15.27 -3.00
N ASP A 95 2.89 -14.99 -2.50
CA ASP A 95 4.14 -15.27 -3.20
C ASP A 95 5.17 -15.95 -2.29
N ASN A 96 6.17 -16.58 -2.91
CA ASN A 96 7.22 -17.30 -2.22
C ASN A 96 8.27 -16.29 -1.70
N TYR A 97 8.36 -16.11 -0.38
CA TYR A 97 9.24 -15.17 0.35
C TYR A 97 10.74 -15.17 -0.11
N GLY A 98 11.16 -16.19 -0.86
CA GLY A 98 12.49 -16.28 -1.47
C GLY A 98 12.71 -15.40 -2.71
N ASP A 99 11.69 -14.71 -3.24
CA ASP A 99 11.86 -13.80 -4.37
C ASP A 99 12.49 -12.46 -3.94
N THR A 100 13.59 -12.07 -4.60
CA THR A 100 14.33 -10.84 -4.28
C THR A 100 13.53 -9.58 -4.56
N GLN A 101 12.58 -9.62 -5.49
CA GLN A 101 11.66 -8.52 -5.77
C GLN A 101 10.68 -8.30 -4.62
N VAL A 102 10.13 -9.37 -4.04
CA VAL A 102 9.23 -9.28 -2.88
C VAL A 102 9.96 -8.70 -1.68
N GLN A 103 11.19 -9.16 -1.41
CA GLN A 103 12.01 -8.62 -0.33
C GLN A 103 12.27 -7.13 -0.50
N ALA A 104 12.57 -6.69 -1.74
CA ALA A 104 12.74 -5.28 -2.04
C ALA A 104 11.45 -4.48 -1.81
N TYR A 105 10.29 -4.98 -2.25
CA TYR A 105 9.00 -4.32 -2.03
C TYR A 105 8.68 -4.13 -0.54
N VAL A 106 8.95 -5.15 0.27
CA VAL A 106 8.78 -5.08 1.72
C VAL A 106 9.64 -3.98 2.32
N THR A 107 10.94 -3.93 1.96
CA THR A 107 11.83 -2.86 2.41
C THR A 107 11.31 -1.46 2.03
N TYR A 108 10.74 -1.31 0.83
CA TYR A 108 10.19 -0.03 0.38
C TYR A 108 8.96 0.39 1.21
N LEU A 109 8.08 -0.56 1.51
CA LEU A 109 6.89 -0.34 2.35
C LEU A 109 7.28 -0.01 3.80
N GLU A 110 8.28 -0.71 4.34
CA GLU A 110 8.81 -0.47 5.69
C GLU A 110 9.42 0.93 5.83
N GLU A 111 10.23 1.37 4.85
CA GLU A 111 10.83 2.71 4.87
C GLU A 111 9.75 3.80 4.75
N ALA A 112 8.79 3.63 3.84
CA ALA A 112 7.65 4.54 3.73
C ALA A 112 6.88 4.64 5.06
N ASN A 113 6.61 3.50 5.71
CA ASN A 113 5.97 3.48 7.02
C ASN A 113 6.79 4.16 8.11
N HIS A 114 8.13 4.02 8.08
CA HIS A 114 9.02 4.70 9.01
C HIS A 114 8.91 6.22 8.88
N ILE A 115 9.04 6.73 7.66
CA ILE A 115 8.96 8.17 7.35
C ILE A 115 7.58 8.74 7.71
N LEU A 116 6.50 8.02 7.38
CA LEU A 116 5.14 8.46 7.71
C LEU A 116 4.91 8.56 9.22
N LYS A 117 5.47 7.65 10.01
CA LYS A 117 5.40 7.71 11.49
C LYS A 117 6.17 8.90 12.05
N GLN A 118 7.33 9.24 11.46
CA GLN A 118 8.12 10.40 11.90
C GLN A 118 7.40 11.73 11.68
N GLN A 119 6.56 11.86 10.65
CA GLN A 119 5.77 13.08 10.40
C GLN A 119 4.65 13.33 11.43
N GLN A 120 4.33 12.34 12.27
CA GLN A 120 3.32 12.46 13.30
C GLN A 120 3.87 12.90 14.67
N LEU A 121 5.20 12.95 14.82
CA LEU A 121 5.91 13.40 16.02
C LEU A 121 6.16 14.91 15.98
#